data_AF-F5S6L3-F1
#
_entry.id   AF-F5S6L3-F1
#
_cell.length_a   1.000
_cell.length_b   1.000
_cell.length_c   1.000
_cell.angle_alpha   90.00
_cell.angle_beta   90.00
_cell.angle_gamma   90.00
#
_symmetry.space_group_name_H-M   'P 1'
#
loop_
_entity.id
_entity.type
_entity.pdbx_description
1 polymer ?
#
loop_
_entity_poly.entity_id
_entity_poly.type
_entity_poly.pdbx_seq_one_letter_code
_entity_poly.pdbx_strand_id
1 'polypeptide(L)'
;LSLIFILALFSFTAHFSGRHQAWKDVRLTELSNQKEILKTYLEETFKERREMIDGLFDALDKGMDSGNMDVINAAIDGIINISKDSPLQNVNKIIHAMKDNDTKVISF
;
A
#
# COMPACT_ATOMS: atom_id res chain seq x y z
N LEU A 1 -45.00 -4.62 32.99
CA LEU A 1 -43.73 -5.14 32.42
C LEU A 1 -42.96 -5.80 33.57
N SER A 2 -42.57 -7.06 33.45
CA SER A 2 -41.82 -7.77 34.51
C SER A 2 -40.37 -7.27 34.59
N LEU A 3 -39.82 -7.11 35.80
CA LEU A 3 -38.44 -6.71 36.05
C LEU A 3 -37.42 -7.60 35.31
N ILE A 4 -37.75 -8.88 35.13
CA ILE A 4 -36.95 -9.86 34.39
C ILE A 4 -36.84 -9.49 32.91
N PHE A 5 -37.91 -8.97 32.32
CA PHE A 5 -37.95 -8.60 30.90
C PHE A 5 -37.11 -7.34 30.63
N ILE A 6 -37.10 -6.39 31.57
CA ILE A 6 -36.29 -5.17 31.49
C ILE A 6 -34.79 -5.51 31.61
N LEU A 7 -34.41 -6.39 32.54
CA LEU A 7 -33.03 -6.87 32.67
C LEU A 7 -32.56 -7.61 31.42
N ALA A 8 -33.39 -8.49 30.86
CA ALA A 8 -33.06 -9.22 29.64
C ALA A 8 -32.85 -8.28 28.44
N LEU A 9 -33.69 -7.25 28.29
CA LEU A 9 -33.56 -6.26 27.23
C LEU A 9 -32.28 -5.43 27.38
N PHE A 10 -31.91 -5.04 28.62
CA PHE A 10 -30.67 -4.31 28.90
C PHE A 10 -29.41 -5.15 28.64
N SER A 11 -29.42 -6.43 29.04
CA SER A 11 -28.31 -7.34 28.74
C SER A 11 -28.16 -7.60 27.23
N PHE A 12 -29.28 -7.70 26.51
CA PHE A 12 -29.27 -7.88 25.05
C PHE A 12 -28.70 -6.66 24.31
N THR A 13 -29.11 -5.45 24.68
CA THR A 13 -28.60 -4.21 24.06
C THR A 13 -27.14 -3.95 24.41
N ALA A 14 -26.70 -4.24 25.63
CA ALA A 14 -25.30 -4.14 26.04
C ALA A 14 -24.40 -5.13 25.27
N HIS A 15 -24.82 -6.39 25.14
CA HIS A 15 -24.10 -7.40 24.37
C HIS A 15 -24.04 -7.06 22.87
N PHE A 16 -25.13 -6.56 22.29
CA PHE A 16 -25.15 -6.14 20.89
C PHE A 16 -24.22 -4.94 20.62
N SER A 17 -24.25 -3.94 21.52
CA SER A 17 -23.40 -2.75 21.40
C SER A 17 -21.91 -3.08 21.54
N GLY A 18 -21.53 -3.98 22.46
CA GLY A 18 -20.14 -4.42 22.64
C GLY A 18 -19.58 -5.15 21.42
N ARG A 19 -20.37 -6.04 20.78
CA ARG A 19 -19.95 -6.72 19.55
C ARG A 19 -19.78 -5.78 18.37
N HIS A 20 -20.63 -4.74 18.27
CA HIS A 20 -20.52 -3.72 17.22
C HIS A 20 -19.24 -2.89 17.34
N GLN A 21 -18.87 -2.49 18.56
CA GLN A 21 -17.62 -1.76 18.79
C GLN A 21 -16.40 -2.65 18.51
N ALA A 22 -16.39 -3.89 19.00
CA ALA A 22 -15.30 -4.82 18.73
C ALA A 22 -15.11 -5.09 17.22
N TRP A 23 -16.19 -5.21 16.46
CA TRP A 23 -16.12 -5.35 15.00
C TRP A 23 -15.54 -4.11 14.32
N LYS A 24 -15.96 -2.91 14.75
CA LYS A 24 -15.40 -1.65 14.25
C LYS A 24 -13.91 -1.53 14.54
N ASP A 25 -13.48 -1.86 15.75
CA ASP A 25 -12.09 -1.78 16.16
C ASP A 25 -11.22 -2.68 15.29
N VAL A 26 -11.62 -3.95 15.11
CA VAL A 26 -10.93 -4.90 14.22
C VAL A 26 -10.84 -4.36 12.79
N ARG A 27 -11.95 -3.80 12.26
CA ARG A 27 -11.97 -3.25 10.90
C ARG A 27 -11.06 -2.03 10.75
N LEU A 28 -11.04 -1.15 11.74
CA LEU A 28 -10.17 0.04 11.75
C LEU A 28 -8.70 -0.34 11.87
N THR A 29 -8.36 -1.34 12.68
CA THR A 29 -7.00 -1.88 12.77
C THR A 29 -6.55 -2.46 11.44
N GLU A 30 -7.40 -3.25 10.77
CA GLU A 30 -7.10 -3.81 9.45
C GLU A 30 -6.87 -2.72 8.41
N LEU A 31 -7.75 -1.71 8.33
CA LEU A 31 -7.58 -0.57 7.43
C LEU A 31 -6.28 0.21 7.73
N SER A 32 -5.94 0.39 9.00
CA SER A 32 -4.69 1.05 9.40
C SER A 32 -3.46 0.28 8.93
N ASN A 33 -3.48 -1.05 9.05
CA ASN A 33 -2.38 -1.90 8.58
C ASN A 33 -2.24 -1.85 7.06
N GLN A 34 -3.35 -1.95 6.32
CA GLN A 34 -3.36 -1.84 4.86
C GLN A 34 -2.83 -0.49 4.39
N LYS A 35 -3.24 0.60 5.04
CA LYS A 35 -2.73 1.95 4.79
C LYS A 35 -1.22 2.03 5.00
N GLU A 36 -0.70 1.43 6.07
CA GLU A 36 0.75 1.46 6.36
C GLU A 36 1.55 0.65 5.33
N ILE A 37 1.08 -0.55 4.96
CA ILE A 37 1.70 -1.36 3.91
C ILE A 37 1.77 -0.59 2.59
N LEU A 38 0.67 0.05 2.18
CA LEU A 38 0.63 0.83 0.95
C LEU A 38 1.62 2.01 1.01
N LYS A 39 1.65 2.72 2.15
CA LYS A 39 2.56 3.84 2.35
C LYS A 39 4.02 3.40 2.24
N THR A 40 4.43 2.38 2.98
CA THR A 40 5.81 1.85 2.94
C THR A 40 6.19 1.37 1.55
N TYR A 41 5.29 0.64 0.87
CA TYR A 41 5.55 0.18 -0.49
C TYR A 41 5.82 1.35 -1.45
N LEU A 42 4.99 2.41 -1.38
CA LEU A 42 5.18 3.60 -2.21
C LEU A 42 6.50 4.30 -1.88
N GLU A 43 6.79 4.52 -0.59
CA GLU A 43 8.01 5.19 -0.14
C GLU A 43 9.27 4.46 -0.64
N GLU A 44 9.37 3.15 -0.43
CA GLU A 44 10.53 2.37 -0.89
C GLU A 44 10.60 2.31 -2.43
N THR A 45 9.47 2.14 -3.12
CA THR A 45 9.46 2.12 -4.60
C THR A 45 9.98 3.43 -5.20
N PHE A 46 9.59 4.58 -4.64
CA PHE A 46 10.07 5.88 -5.11
C PHE A 46 11.53 6.11 -4.75
N LYS A 47 11.96 5.65 -3.57
CA LYS A 47 13.36 5.74 -3.13
C LYS A 47 14.29 4.91 -4.03
N GLU A 48 13.98 3.64 -4.25
CA GLU A 48 14.76 2.76 -5.13
C GLU A 48 14.87 3.34 -6.55
N ARG A 49 13.77 3.88 -7.08
CA ARG A 49 13.77 4.53 -8.41
C ARG A 49 14.66 5.75 -8.45
N ARG A 50 14.66 6.58 -7.40
CA ARG A 50 15.57 7.73 -7.30
C ARG A 50 17.02 7.26 -7.32
N GLU A 51 17.38 6.29 -6.49
CA GLU A 51 18.73 5.74 -6.43
C GLU A 51 19.19 5.15 -7.77
N MET A 52 18.29 4.48 -8.49
CA MET A 52 18.58 3.93 -9.82
C MET A 52 18.80 5.01 -10.88
N ILE A 53 17.99 6.07 -10.86
CA ILE A 53 18.16 7.22 -11.78
C ILE A 53 19.46 7.95 -11.47
N ASP A 54 19.74 8.24 -10.20
CA ASP A 54 20.98 8.88 -9.75
C ASP A 54 22.19 8.06 -10.23
N GLY A 55 22.17 6.73 -10.06
CA GLY A 55 23.23 5.84 -10.54
C GLY A 55 23.42 5.79 -12.06
N LEU A 56 22.35 5.98 -12.85
CA LEU A 56 22.46 6.09 -14.31
C LEU A 56 23.10 7.41 -14.74
N PHE A 57 22.81 8.51 -14.04
CA PHE A 57 23.50 9.78 -14.28
C PHE A 57 24.98 9.69 -13.89
N ASP A 58 25.32 9.06 -12.77
CA ASP A 58 26.73 8.80 -12.40
C ASP A 58 27.46 7.96 -13.46
N ALA A 59 26.78 6.98 -14.07
CA ALA A 59 27.34 6.17 -15.14
C ALA A 59 27.53 6.98 -16.43
N LEU A 60 26.58 7.87 -16.75
CA LEU A 60 26.66 8.78 -17.89
C LEU A 60 27.87 9.71 -17.75
N ASP A 61 28.04 10.32 -16.58
CA ASP A 61 29.19 11.20 -16.29
C ASP A 61 30.52 10.46 -16.47
N LYS A 62 30.65 9.25 -15.91
CA LYS A 62 31.85 8.41 -16.09
C LYS A 62 32.10 8.02 -17.55
N GLY A 63 31.03 7.74 -18.29
CA GLY A 63 31.11 7.46 -19.73
C GLY A 63 31.64 8.67 -20.50
N MET A 64 31.17 9.87 -20.18
CA MET A 64 31.64 11.13 -20.77
C MET A 64 33.12 11.39 -20.43
N ASP A 65 33.51 11.24 -19.16
CA ASP A 65 34.89 11.46 -18.71
C ASP A 65 35.89 10.50 -19.38
N SER A 66 35.47 9.25 -19.63
CA SER A 66 36.31 8.22 -20.24
C SER A 66 36.23 8.16 -21.77
N GLY A 67 35.32 8.92 -22.39
CA GLY A 67 35.02 8.81 -23.82
C GLY A 67 34.42 7.46 -24.23
N ASN A 68 33.86 6.70 -23.28
CA ASN A 68 33.31 5.38 -23.53
C ASN A 68 31.85 5.49 -24.01
N MET A 69 31.67 5.46 -25.33
CA MET A 69 30.35 5.57 -25.97
C MET A 69 29.39 4.44 -25.60
N ASP A 70 29.87 3.24 -25.29
CA ASP A 70 29.01 2.12 -24.91
C ASP A 70 28.34 2.38 -23.56
N VAL A 71 29.10 2.91 -22.59
CA VAL A 71 28.57 3.29 -21.27
C VAL A 71 27.58 4.45 -21.39
N ILE A 72 27.90 5.46 -22.20
CA ILE A 72 27.01 6.60 -22.47
C ILE A 72 25.66 6.12 -23.01
N ASN A 73 25.68 5.29 -24.06
CA ASN A 73 24.47 4.80 -24.71
C ASN A 73 23.65 3.93 -23.74
N ALA A 74 24.30 3.02 -23.01
CA ALA A 74 23.62 2.17 -22.04
C ALA A 74 22.96 2.97 -20.90
N ALA A 75 23.61 4.03 -20.40
CA ALA A 75 23.05 4.90 -19.37
C ALA A 75 21.82 5.65 -19.88
N ILE A 76 21.89 6.22 -21.09
CA ILE A 76 20.76 6.92 -21.73
C ILE A 76 19.58 5.98 -21.95
N ASP A 77 19.83 4.78 -22.49
CA ASP A 77 18.77 3.77 -22.69
C ASP A 77 18.12 3.36 -21.37
N GLY A 78 18.92 3.24 -20.30
CA GLY A 78 18.42 3.00 -18.94
C GLY A 78 17.47 4.08 -18.45
N ILE A 79 17.86 5.36 -18.61
CA ILE A 79 17.02 6.52 -18.21
C ILE A 79 15.71 6.51 -18.98
N ILE A 80 15.79 6.31 -20.30
CA ILE A 80 14.61 6.22 -21.17
C ILE A 80 13.70 5.09 -20.70
N ASN A 81 14.23 3.91 -20.39
CA ASN A 81 13.41 2.78 -19.96
C ASN A 81 12.73 3.01 -18.60
N ILE A 82 13.43 3.58 -17.61
CA ILE A 82 12.81 3.92 -16.31
C ILE A 82 11.71 4.97 -16.46
N SER A 83 11.89 5.94 -17.38
CA SER A 83 10.92 7.00 -17.61
C SER A 83 9.60 6.52 -18.24
N LYS A 84 9.61 5.36 -18.92
CA LYS A 84 8.41 4.77 -19.55
C LYS A 84 7.46 4.11 -18.56
N ASP A 85 7.98 3.58 -17.45
CA ASP A 85 7.19 2.80 -16.50
C ASP A 85 6.73 3.64 -15.30
N SER A 86 5.42 3.71 -15.05
CA SER A 86 4.88 4.40 -13.86
C SER A 86 4.82 3.47 -12.65
N PRO A 87 5.43 3.83 -11.49
CA PRO A 87 5.34 3.00 -10.28
C PRO A 87 3.90 2.83 -9.77
N LEU A 88 3.00 3.75 -10.14
CA LEU A 88 1.58 3.67 -9.77
C LEU A 88 0.81 2.56 -10.50
N GLN A 89 1.34 2.02 -11.61
CA GLN A 89 0.71 0.88 -12.28
C GLN A 89 0.72 -0.37 -11.40
N ASN A 90 1.78 -0.60 -10.62
CA ASN A 90 1.89 -1.73 -9.71
C ASN A 90 1.02 -1.55 -8.46
N VAL A 91 0.83 -0.30 -8.03
CA VAL A 91 -0.03 0.06 -6.89
C VAL A 91 -1.48 -0.35 -7.11
N ASN A 92 -1.98 -0.27 -8.36
CA ASN A 92 -3.36 -0.63 -8.66
C ASN A 92 -3.68 -2.10 -8.33
N LYS A 93 -2.72 -3.02 -8.54
CA LYS A 93 -2.85 -4.44 -8.17
C LYS A 93 -2.93 -4.63 -6.65
N ILE A 94 -2.12 -3.87 -5.90
CA ILE A 94 -2.12 -3.88 -4.44
C ILE A 94 -3.45 -3.37 -3.89
N ILE A 95 -3.94 -2.24 -4.42
CA ILE A 95 -5.24 -1.67 -4.04
C ILE A 95 -6.38 -2.65 -4.35
N HIS A 96 -6.35 -3.35 -5.48
CA HIS A 96 -7.34 -4.38 -5.79
C HIS A 96 -7.29 -5.54 -4.79
N ALA A 97 -6.11 -6.06 -4.46
CA ALA A 97 -5.95 -7.13 -3.48
C ALA A 97 -6.43 -6.71 -2.07
N MET A 98 -6.22 -5.44 -1.68
CA MET A 98 -6.70 -4.87 -0.42
C MET A 98 -8.24 -4.77 -0.38
N LYS A 99 -8.86 -4.39 -1.50
CA LYS A 99 -10.33 -4.28 -1.62
C LYS A 99 -11.02 -5.65 -1.65
N ASP A 100 -10.43 -6.64 -2.29
CA ASP A 100 -11.04 -7.96 -2.47
C ASP A 100 -11.14 -8.74 -1.14
N ASN A 101 -10.16 -8.54 -0.24
CA ASN A 101 -10.16 -9.13 1.10
C ASN A 101 -11.25 -8.55 2.03
N ASP A 102 -11.87 -7.43 1.66
CA ASP A 102 -12.95 -6.77 2.41
C ASP A 102 -14.33 -7.44 2.18
N THR A 103 -14.51 -8.13 1.04
CA THR A 103 -15.80 -8.73 0.67
C THR A 103 -16.11 -10.04 1.39
N LYS A 104 -15.15 -10.60 2.15
CA LYS A 104 -15.33 -11.83 2.93
C LYS A 104 -15.90 -11.62 4.34
N VAL A 105 -16.32 -10.39 4.68
CA VAL A 105 -17.11 -10.16 5.90
C VAL A 105 -18.55 -10.61 5.63
N ILE A 106 -18.75 -11.90 5.90
CA ILE A 106 -19.99 -12.68 5.98
C ILE A 106 -21.25 -11.81 6.13
N SER A 107 -22.09 -11.82 5.11
CA SER A 107 -23.50 -11.43 5.22
C SER A 107 -24.19 -12.32 6.26
N PHE A 108 -24.77 -11.72 7.29
CA PHE A 108 -25.69 -12.40 8.21
C PHE A 108 -27.13 -12.23 7.72
#